data_AF-A0A8H7U915-F1
#
_entry.id   AF-A0A8H7U915-F1
#
_cell.length_a   1.000
_cell.length_b   1.000
_cell.length_c   1.000
_cell.angle_alpha   90.00
_cell.angle_beta   90.00
_cell.angle_gamma   90.00
#
_symmetry.space_group_name_H-M   'P 1'
#
loop_
_entity.id
_entity.type
_entity.pdbx_description
1 polymer ?
#
loop_
_entity_poly.entity_id
_entity_poly.type
_entity_poly.pdbx_seq_one_letter_code
_entity_poly.pdbx_strand_id
1 'polypeptide(L)' 'MNWAKKKSRLAVNSVTSGDYDRPRRISSFVKDLMAGFQLLNLKNDNLRKRFDSLKYDLKRIEEVVYDVSLRGLTRP' A
#
# COMPACT_ATOMS: atom_id res chain seq x y z
N MET A 1 -15.06 0.15 -2.96
CA MET A 1 -13.61 -0.12 -2.87
C MET A 1 -12.85 0.69 -3.94
N ASN A 2 -12.99 2.02 -3.93
CA ASN A 2 -12.33 2.92 -4.89
C ASN A 2 -11.13 3.66 -4.28
N TRP A 3 -11.05 3.69 -2.95
CA TRP A 3 -10.02 4.43 -2.22
C TRP A 3 -8.64 3.75 -2.27
N ALA A 4 -8.56 2.42 -2.10
CA ALA A 4 -7.30 1.66 -2.20
C ALA A 4 -6.68 1.76 -3.61
N LYS A 5 -7.48 1.51 -4.65
CA LYS A 5 -7.06 1.74 -6.06
C LYS A 5 -6.58 3.17 -6.32
N LYS A 6 -7.26 4.18 -5.76
CA LYS A 6 -6.85 5.59 -5.87
C LYS A 6 -5.50 5.83 -5.19
N LYS A 7 -5.23 5.19 -4.04
CA LYS A 7 -3.95 5.27 -3.32
C LYS A 7 -2.82 4.55 -4.06
N SER A 8 -3.05 3.38 -4.65
CA SER A 8 -2.05 2.69 -5.48
C SER A 8 -1.65 3.52 -6.71
N ARG A 9 -2.62 4.11 -7.43
CA ARG A 9 -2.33 5.04 -8.54
C ARG A 9 -1.59 6.29 -8.06
N LEU A 10 -1.97 6.86 -6.92
CA LEU A 10 -1.30 8.02 -6.36
C LEU A 10 0.16 7.72 -5.96
N ALA A 11 0.42 6.53 -5.42
CA ALA A 11 1.77 6.09 -5.09
C ALA A 11 2.64 6.01 -6.35
N VAL A 12 2.16 5.34 -7.41
CA VAL A 12 2.87 5.24 -8.70
C VAL A 12 3.11 6.62 -9.30
N ASN A 13 2.09 7.48 -9.37
CA ASN A 13 2.22 8.82 -9.93
C ASN A 13 3.20 9.69 -9.12
N SER A 14 3.28 9.50 -7.80
CA SER A 14 4.23 10.22 -6.94
C SER A 14 5.67 9.80 -7.22
N VAL A 15 5.92 8.49 -7.42
CA VAL A 15 7.23 7.96 -7.84
C VAL A 15 7.63 8.51 -9.19
N THR A 16 6.71 8.55 -10.16
CA THR A 16 6.98 9.13 -11.48
C THR A 16 7.25 10.63 -11.42
N SER A 17 6.70 11.33 -10.42
CA SER A 17 6.93 12.77 -10.17
C SER A 17 8.20 13.06 -9.36
N GLY A 18 8.99 12.04 -9.00
CA GLY A 18 10.22 12.18 -8.21
C GLY A 18 10.02 12.25 -6.69
N ASP A 19 8.79 12.06 -6.19
CA ASP A 19 8.50 11.98 -4.76
C ASP A 19 8.45 10.52 -4.31
N TYR A 20 9.61 10.07 -3.82
CA TYR A 20 9.86 8.70 -3.41
C TYR A 20 9.54 8.42 -1.93
N ASP A 21 9.21 9.44 -1.13
CA ASP A 21 8.86 9.29 0.29
C ASP A 21 7.36 8.96 0.46
N ARG A 22 6.51 9.48 -0.45
CA ARG A 22 5.06 9.20 -0.46
C ARG A 22 4.68 7.72 -0.53
N PRO A 23 5.28 6.88 -1.39
CA PRO A 23 4.97 5.44 -1.45
C PRO A 23 5.30 4.73 -0.14
N ARG A 24 6.37 5.15 0.54
CA ARG A 24 6.79 4.61 1.84
C ARG A 24 5.76 4.93 2.93
N ARG A 25 5.29 6.18 2.98
CA ARG A 25 4.20 6.59 3.89
C ARG A 25 2.89 5.87 3.58
N ILE A 26 2.54 5.70 2.30
CA ILE A 26 1.34 4.96 1.88
C ILE A 26 1.43 3.50 2.29
N SER A 27 2.58 2.84 2.11
CA SER A 27 2.82 1.45 2.53
C SER A 27 2.62 1.28 4.04
N SER A 28 3.23 2.15 4.86
CA SER A 28 3.05 2.12 6.33
C SER A 28 1.59 2.30 6.73
N PHE A 29 0.89 3.28 6.14
CA PHE A 29 -0.52 3.53 6.44
C PHE A 29 -1.43 2.32 6.12
N VAL A 30 -1.19 1.67 4.98
CA VAL A 30 -1.96 0.49 4.58
C VAL A 30 -1.67 -0.70 5.50
N LYS A 31 -0.42 -0.87 5.96
CA LYS A 31 -0.04 -1.89 6.95
C LYS A 31 -0.71 -1.68 8.30
N ASP A 32 -0.70 -0.45 8.83
CA ASP A 32 -1.35 -0.12 10.10
C ASP A 32 -2.87 -0.36 10.03
N LEU A 33 -3.48 -0.01 8.88
CA LEU A 33 -4.88 -0.31 8.62
C LEU A 33 -5.14 -1.83 8.62
N MET A 34 -4.30 -2.61 7.95
CA MET A 34 -4.43 -4.08 7.93
C MET A 34 -4.26 -4.71 9.31
N ALA A 35 -3.32 -4.22 10.12
CA ALA A 35 -3.11 -4.65 11.50
C ALA A 35 -4.34 -4.36 12.38
N GLY A 36 -4.93 -3.15 12.25
CA GLY A 36 -6.18 -2.80 12.93
C GLY A 36 -7.35 -3.71 12.52
N PHE A 37 -7.46 -4.06 11.24
CA PHE A 37 -8.48 -4.99 10.75
C PHE A 37 -8.26 -6.44 11.22
N GLN A 38 -7.02 -6.89 11.36
CA GLN A 38 -6.71 -8.20 11.95
C GLN A 38 -7.11 -8.26 13.44
N LEU A 39 -6.88 -7.16 14.17
CA LEU A 39 -7.24 -7.04 15.59
C LEU A 39 -8.76 -7.08 15.81
N LEU A 40 -9.51 -6.53 14.86
CA LEU A 40 -10.98 -6.49 14.89
C LEU A 40 -11.65 -7.88 14.73
N ASN A 41 -10.88 -8.96 14.49
CA ASN A 41 -11.33 -10.36 14.38
C ASN A 41 -12.73 -10.52 13.74
N LEU A 42 -12.93 -9.82 12.63
CA LEU A 42 -14.22 -9.76 11.95
C LEU A 42 -14.50 -11.12 11.31
N LYS A 43 -15.22 -11.98 12.03
CA LYS A 43 -15.90 -13.14 11.44
C LYS A 43 -16.96 -12.61 10.48
N ASN A 44 -16.59 -12.27 9.23
CA ASN A 44 -17.58 -12.11 8.17
C ASN A 44 -17.01 -12.19 6.74
N ASP A 45 -17.72 -12.97 5.93
CA ASP A 45 -17.33 -13.53 4.63
C ASP A 45 -17.09 -12.47 3.53
N ASN A 46 -17.69 -11.29 3.67
CA ASN A 46 -17.63 -10.23 2.65
C ASN A 46 -16.49 -9.23 2.88
N LEU A 47 -16.02 -9.09 4.12
CA LEU A 47 -14.90 -8.20 4.45
C LEU A 47 -13.56 -8.87 4.12
N ARG A 48 -13.47 -10.20 4.28
CA ARG A 48 -12.32 -11.02 3.85
C ARG A 48 -12.03 -10.87 2.37
N LYS A 49 -13.04 -10.98 1.50
CA LYS A 49 -12.87 -10.78 0.04
C LYS A 49 -12.30 -9.40 -0.29
N ARG A 50 -12.75 -8.35 0.41
CA ARG A 50 -12.22 -6.99 0.25
C ARG A 50 -10.78 -6.91 0.76
N PHE A 51 -10.46 -7.57 1.86
CA PHE A 51 -9.11 -7.64 2.42
C PHE A 51 -8.13 -8.37 1.48
N ASP A 52 -8.54 -9.47 0.86
CA ASP A 52 -7.71 -10.19 -0.10
C ASP A 52 -7.33 -9.32 -1.29
N SER A 53 -8.29 -8.58 -1.88
CA SER A 53 -7.97 -7.61 -2.92
C SER A 53 -7.01 -6.49 -2.46
N LEU A 54 -7.07 -6.11 -1.18
CA LEU A 54 -6.20 -5.09 -0.60
C LEU A 54 -4.77 -5.62 -0.37
N LYS A 55 -4.61 -6.93 -0.12
CA LYS A 55 -3.32 -7.61 -0.03
C LYS A 55 -2.56 -7.57 -1.36
N TYR A 56 -3.26 -7.76 -2.48
CA TYR A 56 -2.66 -7.63 -3.81
C TYR A 56 -2.24 -6.18 -4.11
N ASP A 57 -3.07 -5.20 -3.74
CA ASP A 57 -2.73 -3.78 -3.87
C ASP A 57 -1.51 -3.40 -3.00
N LEU A 58 -1.40 -3.92 -1.76
CA LEU A 58 -0.26 -3.70 -0.89
C LEU A 58 1.03 -4.28 -1.50
N LYS A 59 0.99 -5.51 -2.00
CA LYS A 59 2.16 -6.15 -2.61
C LYS A 59 2.71 -5.31 -3.78
N ARG A 60 1.81 -4.76 -4.60
CA ARG A 60 2.19 -3.87 -5.71
C ARG A 60 2.84 -2.57 -5.21
N ILE A 61 2.39 -2.01 -4.09
CA ILE A 61 3.00 -0.81 -3.49
C ILE A 61 4.37 -1.14 -2.89
N GLU A 62 4.52 -2.31 -2.26
CA GLU A 62 5.81 -2.78 -1.73
C GLU A 62 6.84 -3.03 -2.82
N GLU A 63 6.44 -3.66 -3.93
CA GLU A 63 7.30 -3.83 -5.10
C GLU A 63 7.80 -2.48 -5.62
N VAL A 64 6.93 -1.47 -5.69
CA VAL A 64 7.31 -0.11 -6.09
C VAL A 64 8.27 0.54 -5.09
N VAL A 65 8.04 0.40 -3.78
CA VAL A 65 8.95 0.92 -2.74
C VAL A 65 10.30 0.21 -2.80
N TYR A 66 10.29 -1.10 -3.04
CA TYR A 66 11.49 -1.91 -3.19
C TYR A 66 12.31 -1.47 -4.40
N ASP A 67 11.68 -1.30 -5.56
CA ASP A 67 12.35 -0.82 -6.78
C ASP A 67 12.95 0.58 -6.60
N VAL A 68 12.25 1.47 -5.90
CA VAL A 68 12.72 2.81 -5.58
C VAL A 68 13.93 2.77 -4.64
N SER A 69 13.89 1.91 -3.62
CA SER A 69 14.98 1.73 -2.65
C SER A 69 16.20 1.09 -3.30
N LEU A 70 16.00 0.07 -4.15
CA LEU A 70 17.04 -0.63 -4.89
C LEU A 70 17.76 0.30 -5.88
N ARG A 71 17.03 1.24 -6.47
CA ARG A 71 17.59 2.24 -7.39
C ARG A 71 18.31 3.40 -6.69
N GLY A 72 18.36 3.42 -5.35
CA GLY A 72 19.05 4.47 -4.58
C GLY A 72 18.42 5.86 -4.72
N LEU A 73 17.14 5.93 -5.14
CA LEU A 73 16.41 7.18 -5.40
C LEU A 73 15.91 7.86 -4.12
N THR A 74 16.05 7.18 -2.98
CA THR A 74 15.82 7.72 -1.63
C THR A 74 17.11 7.64 -0.84
N ARG A 75 17.63 8.79 -0.39
CA ARG A 75 18.63 8.80 0.69
C ARG A 75 17.97 8.26 1.98
N PRO A 76 18.74 7.51 2.81
CA PRO A 76 18.26 6.99 4.08
C PRO A 76 17.73 8.08 5.02
#